data_AF-I1BKD1-F1
#
_entry.id   AF-I1BKD1-F1
#
_cell.length_a   1.000
_cell.length_b   1.000
_cell.length_c   1.000
_cell.angle_alpha   90.00
_cell.angle_beta   90.00
_cell.angle_gamma   90.00
#
_symmetry.space_group_name_H-M   'P 1'
#
loop_
_entity.id
_entity.type
_entity.pdbx_description
1 polymer ?
#
loop_
_entity_poly.entity_id
_entity_poly.type
_entity_poly.pdbx_seq_one_letter_code
_entity_poly.pdbx_strand_id
1 'polypeptide(L)'
;MCHLDNQPQTVEYAIYDQVLPQATTFTYLGIPFKSGGHLDPEKLVQSNIFKAMSTMNVLSSIGLKSLEEAQDKCICKIYGASRKTSTKVMLHLAKLPTMRERVAILQAQFLFRSLSLPEDTLLYRLMPHIQYTRGHQWYKLSKTALWKLMPPTIAELDTRGFRAIKKKFLHSNLEKQIQGKNSRLLSSRRPYLVATNDS
;
A
#
# COMPACT_ATOMS: atom_id res chain seq x y z
N MET A 1 46.08 16.60 42.46
CA MET A 1 44.73 16.02 42.30
C MET A 1 43.80 17.18 41.96
N CYS A 2 43.68 17.55 40.68
CA CYS A 2 42.87 18.68 40.25
C CYS A 2 41.49 18.15 39.87
N HIS A 3 40.49 18.50 40.67
CA HIS A 3 39.09 18.21 40.38
C HIS A 3 38.65 19.18 39.27
N LEU A 4 38.54 18.69 38.03
CA LEU A 4 37.90 19.41 36.93
C LEU A 4 36.40 19.38 37.19
N ASP A 5 35.91 20.46 37.77
CA ASP A 5 34.48 20.72 37.97
C ASP A 5 33.87 21.01 36.59
N ASN A 6 33.38 19.96 35.94
CA ASN A 6 32.80 20.02 34.60
C ASN A 6 31.30 20.35 34.73
N GLN A 7 30.98 21.53 35.27
CA GLN A 7 29.63 22.09 35.18
C GLN A 7 29.44 22.67 33.78
N PRO A 8 28.42 22.26 33.00
CA PRO A 8 28.14 22.87 31.71
C PRO A 8 27.74 24.33 31.93
N GLN A 9 28.62 25.26 31.57
CA GLN A 9 28.30 26.69 31.60
C GLN A 9 27.20 26.98 30.56
N THR A 10 26.03 27.39 31.04
CA THR A 10 24.90 27.77 30.19
C THR A 10 25.20 29.14 29.57
N VAL A 11 25.79 29.16 28.38
CA VAL A 11 26.00 30.40 27.62
C VAL A 11 24.65 30.90 27.11
N GLU A 12 24.27 32.11 27.52
CA GLU A 12 23.03 32.75 27.13
C GLU A 12 23.26 33.60 25.87
N TYR A 13 22.49 33.32 24.82
CA TYR A 13 22.60 34.00 23.53
C TYR A 13 21.43 34.97 23.37
N ALA A 14 21.69 36.19 22.88
CA ALA A 14 20.66 37.19 22.61
C ALA A 14 20.75 37.73 21.17
N ILE A 15 19.61 38.04 20.57
CA ILE A 15 19.51 38.75 19.28
C ILE A 15 18.63 39.98 19.51
N TYR A 16 19.12 41.18 19.17
CA TYR A 16 18.42 42.46 19.44
C TYR A 16 17.96 42.60 20.90
N ASP A 17 18.86 42.32 21.84
CA ASP A 17 18.60 42.38 23.29
C ASP A 17 17.47 41.46 23.78
N GLN A 18 17.03 40.51 22.95
CA GLN A 18 16.12 39.43 23.35
C GLN A 18 16.89 38.13 23.52
N VAL A 19 16.85 37.57 24.73
CA VAL A 19 17.41 36.26 25.04
C VAL A 19 16.71 35.18 24.20
N LEU A 20 17.51 34.36 23.52
CA LEU A 20 17.00 33.23 22.75
C LEU A 20 16.51 32.14 23.71
N PRO A 21 15.29 31.60 23.49
CA PRO A 21 14.78 30.51 24.30
C PRO A 21 15.65 29.28 24.15
N GLN A 22 16.14 28.75 25.28
CA GLN A 22 16.91 27.51 25.30
C GLN A 22 15.97 26.31 25.16
N ALA A 23 16.20 25.50 24.13
CA ALA A 23 15.49 24.26 23.93
C ALA A 23 16.47 23.09 24.00
N THR A 24 16.12 22.06 24.78
CA THR A 24 16.92 20.83 24.86
C THR A 24 16.76 19.96 23.61
N THR A 25 15.71 20.20 22.82
CA THR A 25 15.52 19.60 21.50
C THR A 25 14.85 20.57 20.54
N PHE A 26 15.21 20.53 19.27
CA PHE A 26 14.51 21.25 18.21
C PHE A 26 14.36 20.37 16.96
N THR A 27 13.38 20.66 16.11
CA THR A 27 13.20 19.97 14.83
C THR A 27 13.43 20.94 13.70
N TYR A 28 14.34 20.60 12.78
CA TYR A 28 14.60 21.39 11.58
C TYR A 28 14.44 20.51 10.34
N LEU A 29 13.60 20.94 9.40
CA LEU A 29 13.23 20.17 8.21
C LEU A 29 12.74 18.73 8.51
N GLY A 30 12.10 18.54 9.67
CA GLY A 30 11.60 17.23 10.11
C GLY A 30 12.68 16.30 10.68
N ILE A 31 13.88 16.81 10.92
CA ILE A 31 15.01 16.11 11.56
C ILE A 31 15.14 16.61 13.00
N PRO A 32 15.08 15.73 14.01
CA PRO A 32 15.19 16.12 15.41
C PRO A 32 16.65 16.22 15.85
N PHE A 33 16.95 17.30 16.57
CA PHE A 33 18.24 17.60 17.16
C PHE A 33 18.10 17.71 18.68
N LYS A 34 19.10 17.23 19.40
CA LYS A 34 19.26 17.39 20.86
C LYS A 34 20.26 18.50 21.18
N SER A 35 20.37 18.84 22.45
CA SER A 35 21.39 19.77 22.97
C SER A 35 22.79 19.46 22.40
N GLY A 36 23.54 20.50 22.06
CA GLY A 36 24.85 20.38 21.41
C GLY A 36 24.80 20.20 19.89
N GLY A 37 23.62 20.33 19.26
CA GLY A 37 23.47 20.29 17.79
C GLY A 37 23.56 18.89 17.18
N HIS A 38 23.62 17.85 18.01
CA HIS A 38 23.62 16.47 17.54
C HIS A 38 22.22 16.00 17.15
N LEU A 39 22.14 15.06 16.21
CA LEU A 39 20.89 14.37 15.91
C LEU A 39 20.38 13.61 17.13
N ASP A 40 19.05 13.57 17.26
CA ASP A 40 18.35 12.67 18.17
C ASP A 40 17.94 11.40 17.40
N PRO A 41 18.78 10.34 17.39
CA PRO A 41 18.54 9.17 16.56
C PRO A 41 17.27 8.41 16.96
N GLU A 42 16.92 8.42 18.25
CA GLU A 42 15.72 7.73 18.75
C GLU A 42 14.46 8.42 18.23
N LYS A 43 14.35 9.75 18.39
CA LYS A 43 13.21 10.50 17.85
C LYS A 43 13.14 10.41 16.33
N LEU A 44 14.29 10.39 15.65
CA LEU A 44 14.35 10.26 14.19
C LEU A 44 13.81 8.90 13.73
N VAL A 45 14.26 7.80 14.36
CA VAL A 45 13.79 6.45 14.06
C VAL A 45 12.30 6.34 14.34
N GLN A 46 11.82 6.81 15.50
CA GLN A 46 10.39 6.79 15.83
C GLN A 46 9.53 7.60 14.85
N SER A 47 9.98 8.81 14.47
CA SER A 47 9.30 9.63 13.47
C SER A 47 9.17 8.91 12.13
N ASN A 48 10.24 8.25 11.68
CA ASN A 48 10.24 7.51 10.41
C ASN A 48 9.38 6.25 10.46
N ILE A 49 9.36 5.52 11.59
CA ILE A 49 8.44 4.40 11.80
C ILE A 49 6.99 4.88 11.72
N PHE A 50 6.66 5.99 12.40
CA PHE A 50 5.32 6.57 12.38
C PHE A 50 4.89 7.00 10.96
N LYS A 51 5.78 7.68 10.22
CA LYS A 51 5.55 8.06 8.81
C LYS A 51 5.30 6.83 7.92
N ALA A 52 6.11 5.78 8.07
CA ALA A 52 5.94 4.54 7.33
C ALA A 52 4.60 3.88 7.65
N MET A 53 4.24 3.78 8.93
CA MET A 53 2.95 3.23 9.37
C MET A 53 1.76 4.04 8.87
N SER A 54 1.85 5.38 8.89
CA SER A 54 0.82 6.26 8.35
C SER A 54 0.59 6.00 6.85
N THR A 55 1.67 5.80 6.09
CA THR A 55 1.58 5.44 4.67
C THR A 55 0.94 4.06 4.47
N MET A 56 1.31 3.06 5.29
CA MET A 56 0.70 1.73 5.26
C MET A 56 -0.80 1.75 5.63
N ASN A 57 -1.20 2.63 6.55
CA ASN A 57 -2.61 2.86 6.90
C ASN A 57 -3.41 3.31 5.68
N VAL A 58 -2.89 4.28 4.91
CA VAL A 58 -3.55 4.76 3.68
C VAL A 58 -3.77 3.62 2.70
N LEU A 59 -2.79 2.72 2.53
CA LEU A 59 -2.94 1.52 1.69
C LEU A 59 -3.97 0.52 2.24
N SER A 60 -4.10 0.43 3.57
CA SER A 60 -5.08 -0.47 4.21
C SER A 60 -6.50 0.10 4.18
N SER A 61 -6.67 1.41 4.15
CA SER A 61 -7.96 2.10 4.28
C SER A 61 -8.46 2.73 2.98
N ILE A 62 -7.89 2.35 1.82
CA ILE A 62 -8.32 2.86 0.51
C ILE A 62 -9.85 2.75 0.39
N GLY A 63 -10.50 3.89 0.07
CA GLY A 63 -11.94 4.01 -0.08
C GLY A 63 -12.48 3.21 -1.26
N LEU A 64 -12.60 1.89 -1.08
CA LEU A 64 -12.95 0.96 -2.16
C LEU A 64 -14.29 1.31 -2.82
N LYS A 65 -15.28 1.74 -2.04
CA LYS A 65 -16.63 2.01 -2.55
C LYS A 65 -16.62 3.14 -3.58
N SER A 66 -16.05 4.29 -3.25
CA SER A 66 -15.99 5.44 -4.16
C SER A 66 -15.13 5.15 -5.38
N LEU A 67 -14.06 4.37 -5.21
CA LEU A 67 -13.21 3.93 -6.31
C LEU A 67 -13.96 3.00 -7.28
N GLU A 68 -14.70 2.02 -6.76
CA GLU A 68 -15.49 1.09 -7.58
C GLU A 68 -16.61 1.83 -8.32
N GLU A 69 -17.33 2.75 -7.64
CA GLU A 69 -18.35 3.60 -8.26
C GLU A 69 -17.78 4.49 -9.38
N ALA A 70 -16.58 5.05 -9.16
CA ALA A 70 -15.89 5.83 -10.18
C ALA A 70 -15.48 4.97 -11.38
N GLN A 71 -14.95 3.75 -11.13
CA GLN A 71 -14.63 2.81 -12.19
C GLN A 71 -15.88 2.44 -13.00
N ASP A 72 -16.98 2.12 -12.32
CA ASP A 72 -18.22 1.72 -12.98
C ASP A 72 -18.80 2.85 -13.83
N LYS A 73 -18.79 4.08 -13.32
CA LYS A 73 -19.21 5.27 -14.07
C LYS A 73 -18.38 5.46 -15.35
N CYS A 74 -17.07 5.29 -15.27
CA CYS A 74 -16.18 5.40 -16.43
C CYS A 74 -16.47 4.30 -17.45
N ILE A 75 -16.65 3.05 -17.01
CA ILE A 75 -16.95 1.92 -17.88
C ILE A 75 -18.29 2.12 -18.59
N CYS A 76 -19.36 2.49 -17.87
CA CYS A 76 -20.65 2.78 -18.49
C CYS A 76 -20.55 3.89 -19.54
N LYS A 77 -19.76 4.94 -19.28
CA LYS A 77 -19.55 6.03 -20.24
C LYS A 77 -18.86 5.56 -21.53
N ILE A 78 -17.86 4.68 -21.42
CA ILE A 78 -17.15 4.11 -22.59
C ILE A 78 -18.08 3.25 -23.45
N TYR A 79 -18.94 2.46 -22.81
CA TYR A 79 -19.87 1.55 -23.50
C TYR A 79 -21.23 2.20 -23.84
N GLY A 80 -21.41 3.51 -23.62
CA GLY A 80 -22.68 4.20 -23.86
C GLY A 80 -23.85 3.67 -23.01
N ALA A 81 -23.57 3.03 -21.88
CA ALA A 81 -24.56 2.36 -21.04
C ALA A 81 -25.11 3.26 -19.92
N SER A 82 -26.29 2.92 -19.42
CA SER A 82 -26.88 3.57 -18.24
C SER A 82 -26.05 3.34 -16.98
N ARG A 83 -26.10 4.29 -16.03
CA ARG A 83 -25.45 4.18 -14.71
C ARG A 83 -25.98 3.03 -13.84
N LYS A 84 -27.15 2.47 -14.17
CA LYS A 84 -27.74 1.32 -13.47
C LYS A 84 -27.27 -0.03 -14.04
N THR A 85 -26.57 -0.01 -15.17
CA THR A 85 -26.08 -1.23 -15.83
C THR A 85 -24.94 -1.84 -15.03
N SER A 86 -25.00 -3.16 -14.80
CA SER A 86 -23.87 -3.91 -14.24
C SER A 86 -22.67 -3.87 -15.19
N THR A 87 -21.52 -3.46 -14.69
CA THR A 87 -20.26 -3.34 -15.45
C THR A 87 -19.47 -4.65 -15.52
N LYS A 88 -19.91 -5.71 -14.83
CA LYS A 88 -19.19 -7.00 -14.74
C LYS A 88 -18.88 -7.62 -16.11
N VAL A 89 -19.84 -7.59 -17.04
CA VAL A 89 -19.63 -8.13 -18.40
C VAL A 89 -18.65 -7.26 -19.18
N MET A 90 -18.72 -5.94 -19.03
CA MET A 90 -17.82 -4.98 -19.69
C MET A 90 -16.39 -5.12 -19.18
N LEU A 91 -16.22 -5.26 -17.86
CA LEU A 91 -14.94 -5.58 -17.22
C LEU A 91 -14.34 -6.85 -17.82
N HIS A 92 -15.15 -7.91 -18.01
CA HIS A 92 -14.70 -9.16 -18.60
C HIS A 92 -14.26 -8.99 -20.07
N LEU A 93 -15.07 -8.34 -20.90
CA LEU A 93 -14.76 -8.09 -22.32
C LEU A 93 -13.45 -7.32 -22.47
N ALA A 94 -13.20 -6.35 -21.60
CA ALA A 94 -11.98 -5.55 -21.59
C ALA A 94 -10.81 -6.18 -20.79
N LYS A 95 -10.99 -7.37 -20.20
CA LYS A 95 -10.03 -8.03 -19.29
C LYS A 95 -9.55 -7.12 -18.16
N LEU A 96 -10.45 -6.30 -17.61
CA LEU A 96 -10.15 -5.33 -16.57
C LEU A 96 -10.44 -5.88 -15.17
N PRO A 97 -9.51 -5.73 -14.21
CA PRO A 97 -9.79 -6.02 -12.81
C PRO A 97 -10.66 -4.94 -12.16
N THR A 98 -11.46 -5.35 -11.18
CA THR A 98 -12.21 -4.50 -10.23
C THR A 98 -11.27 -3.62 -9.40
N MET A 99 -11.77 -2.54 -8.79
CA MET A 99 -10.93 -1.72 -7.90
C MET A 99 -10.50 -2.50 -6.66
N ARG A 100 -11.35 -3.38 -6.13
CA ARG A 100 -10.98 -4.32 -5.06
C ARG A 100 -9.77 -5.18 -5.42
N GLU A 101 -9.75 -5.77 -6.61
CA GLU A 101 -8.61 -6.59 -7.06
C GLU A 101 -7.36 -5.74 -7.25
N ARG A 102 -7.49 -4.54 -7.82
CA ARG A 102 -6.36 -3.60 -7.99
C ARG A 102 -5.77 -3.21 -6.63
N VAL A 103 -6.59 -2.93 -5.62
CA VAL A 103 -6.13 -2.63 -4.26
C VAL A 103 -5.40 -3.83 -3.65
N ALA A 104 -5.94 -5.04 -3.76
CA ALA A 104 -5.25 -6.25 -3.28
C ALA A 104 -3.88 -6.45 -3.97
N ILE A 105 -3.80 -6.16 -5.28
CA ILE A 105 -2.54 -6.17 -6.03
C ILE A 105 -1.57 -5.12 -5.51
N LEU A 106 -2.03 -3.87 -5.31
CA LEU A 106 -1.18 -2.79 -4.80
C LEU A 106 -0.64 -3.10 -3.40
N GLN A 107 -1.49 -3.61 -2.51
CA GLN A 107 -1.10 -4.01 -1.15
C GLN A 107 -0.06 -5.13 -1.18
N ALA A 108 -0.29 -6.19 -1.96
CA ALA A 108 0.66 -7.29 -2.09
C ALA A 108 1.99 -6.85 -2.76
N GLN A 109 1.92 -5.96 -3.76
CA GLN A 109 3.11 -5.40 -4.40
C GLN A 109 3.94 -4.56 -3.43
N PHE A 110 3.29 -3.77 -2.58
CA PHE A 110 3.96 -3.00 -1.54
C PHE A 110 4.69 -3.92 -0.57
N LEU A 111 4.01 -4.95 -0.06
CA LEU A 111 4.62 -5.93 0.84
C LEU A 111 5.80 -6.65 0.18
N PHE A 112 5.61 -7.14 -1.05
CA PHE A 112 6.64 -7.82 -1.82
C PHE A 112 7.89 -6.94 -1.98
N ARG A 113 7.69 -5.69 -2.42
CA ARG A 113 8.79 -4.74 -2.59
C ARG A 113 9.48 -4.45 -1.27
N SER A 114 8.72 -4.22 -0.20
CA SER A 114 9.27 -3.88 1.12
C SER A 114 10.23 -4.94 1.69
N LEU A 115 10.04 -6.20 1.28
CA LEU A 115 10.88 -7.34 1.69
C LEU A 115 12.01 -7.64 0.71
N SER A 116 11.95 -7.09 -0.51
CA SER A 116 12.94 -7.29 -1.57
C SER A 116 13.84 -6.06 -1.76
N LEU A 117 13.78 -5.09 -0.84
CA LEU A 117 14.62 -3.89 -0.90
C LEU A 117 16.06 -4.21 -0.49
N PRO A 118 17.04 -3.47 -1.02
CA PRO A 118 18.41 -3.53 -0.53
C PRO A 118 18.51 -3.19 0.96
N GLU A 119 19.50 -3.79 1.64
CA GLU A 119 19.69 -3.64 3.09
C GLU A 119 19.98 -2.20 3.54
N ASP A 120 20.47 -1.38 2.60
CA ASP A 120 20.81 0.02 2.83
C ASP A 120 19.61 0.97 2.78
N THR A 121 18.46 0.48 2.34
CA THR A 121 17.25 1.32 2.33
C THR A 121 16.72 1.50 3.74
N LEU A 122 16.34 2.74 4.07
CA LEU A 122 15.78 3.07 5.38
C LEU A 122 14.58 2.17 5.72
N LEU A 123 13.70 1.89 4.75
CA LEU A 123 12.53 1.05 4.97
C LEU A 123 12.90 -0.39 5.33
N TYR A 124 13.95 -0.96 4.72
CA TYR A 124 14.43 -2.30 5.08
C TYR A 124 14.93 -2.32 6.53
N ARG A 125 15.79 -1.36 6.90
CA ARG A 125 16.32 -1.25 8.28
C ARG A 125 15.22 -1.02 9.32
N LEU A 126 14.14 -0.32 8.96
CA LEU A 126 13.00 -0.08 9.84
C LEU A 126 11.98 -1.22 9.88
N MET A 127 12.06 -2.19 8.95
CA MET A 127 11.06 -3.25 8.82
C MET A 127 10.85 -4.07 10.10
N PRO A 128 11.90 -4.50 10.83
CA PRO A 128 11.72 -5.25 12.09
C PRO A 128 10.92 -4.46 13.13
N HIS A 129 11.15 -3.15 13.21
CA HIS A 129 10.43 -2.27 14.13
C HIS A 129 8.97 -2.07 13.71
N ILE A 130 8.71 -1.87 12.41
CA ILE A 130 7.36 -1.72 11.88
C ILE A 130 6.54 -3.01 12.08
N GLN A 131 7.17 -4.16 11.88
CA GLN A 131 6.52 -5.46 12.06
C GLN A 131 6.19 -5.77 13.52
N TYR A 132 7.00 -5.29 14.48
CA TYR A 132 6.80 -5.53 15.91
C TYR A 132 5.92 -4.49 16.62
N THR A 133 5.65 -3.33 16.00
CA THR A 133 4.89 -2.24 16.63
C THR A 133 3.40 -2.60 16.84
N ARG A 134 2.88 -2.28 18.03
CA ARG A 134 1.48 -2.52 18.45
C ARG A 134 0.51 -1.84 17.45
N GLY A 135 -0.41 -2.62 16.87
CA GLY A 135 -1.32 -2.13 15.82
C GLY A 135 -0.87 -2.46 14.39
N HIS A 136 0.11 -3.36 14.24
CA HIS A 136 0.60 -4.06 13.03
C HIS A 136 -0.15 -3.74 11.71
N GLN A 137 0.05 -2.55 11.14
CA GLN A 137 -0.53 -2.20 9.84
C GLN A 137 0.01 -3.10 8.74
N TRP A 138 1.28 -3.49 8.87
CA TRP A 138 1.89 -4.53 8.06
C TRP A 138 1.12 -5.86 8.14
N TYR A 139 0.71 -6.28 9.34
CA TYR A 139 -0.11 -7.49 9.52
C TYR A 139 -1.49 -7.35 8.88
N LYS A 140 -2.14 -6.19 8.96
CA LYS A 140 -3.42 -5.96 8.26
C LYS A 140 -3.25 -6.12 6.74
N LEU A 141 -2.18 -5.55 6.18
CA LEU A 141 -1.83 -5.70 4.77
C LEU A 141 -1.53 -7.17 4.41
N SER A 142 -0.86 -7.91 5.30
CA SER A 142 -0.53 -9.33 5.05
C SER A 142 -1.75 -10.26 5.10
N LYS A 143 -2.91 -9.80 5.61
CA LYS A 143 -4.16 -10.56 5.57
C LYS A 143 -4.94 -10.43 4.26
N THR A 144 -4.44 -9.66 3.30
CA THR A 144 -5.09 -9.45 2.01
C THR A 144 -5.15 -10.74 1.18
N ALA A 145 -6.18 -10.87 0.34
CA ALA A 145 -6.50 -12.11 -0.36
C ALA A 145 -5.36 -12.58 -1.28
N LEU A 146 -4.70 -11.67 -1.98
CA LEU A 146 -3.57 -12.00 -2.84
C LEU A 146 -2.32 -12.38 -2.04
N TRP A 147 -2.03 -11.67 -0.94
CA TRP A 147 -0.85 -11.96 -0.12
C TRP A 147 -0.90 -13.34 0.53
N LYS A 148 -2.09 -13.80 0.92
CA LYS A 148 -2.31 -15.15 1.45
C LYS A 148 -1.96 -16.28 0.47
N LEU A 149 -1.84 -16.00 -0.83
CA LEU A 149 -1.43 -16.97 -1.84
C LEU A 149 0.09 -17.03 -2.02
N MET A 150 0.84 -16.15 -1.36
CA MET A 150 2.30 -16.13 -1.45
C MET A 150 2.90 -17.28 -0.62
N PRO A 151 4.01 -17.88 -1.09
CA PRO A 151 4.72 -18.89 -0.31
C PRO A 151 5.23 -18.31 1.03
N PRO A 152 5.36 -19.14 2.08
CA PRO A 152 5.82 -18.70 3.39
C PRO A 152 7.28 -18.19 3.35
N THR A 153 8.10 -18.72 2.44
CA THR A 153 9.48 -18.30 2.23
C THR A 153 9.54 -17.31 1.07
N ILE A 154 9.63 -16.01 1.38
CA ILE A 154 9.66 -14.95 0.37
C ILE A 154 11.02 -14.87 -0.33
N ALA A 155 12.08 -15.43 0.27
CA ALA A 155 13.41 -15.52 -0.33
C ALA A 155 13.42 -16.28 -1.67
N GLU A 156 12.46 -17.18 -1.90
CA GLU A 156 12.31 -17.94 -3.14
C GLU A 156 11.40 -17.23 -4.17
N LEU A 157 10.70 -16.17 -3.76
CA LEU A 157 9.71 -15.51 -4.61
C LEU A 157 10.38 -14.40 -5.43
N ASP A 158 10.68 -14.69 -6.69
CA ASP A 158 11.15 -13.68 -7.63
C ASP A 158 9.98 -12.88 -8.26
N THR A 159 10.32 -11.85 -9.05
CA THR A 159 9.32 -11.04 -9.76
C THR A 159 8.48 -11.88 -10.73
N ARG A 160 9.02 -12.98 -11.27
CA ARG A 160 8.28 -13.91 -12.15
C ARG A 160 7.23 -14.69 -11.36
N GLY A 161 7.58 -15.24 -10.20
CA GLY A 161 6.69 -15.94 -9.28
C GLY A 161 5.55 -15.04 -8.82
N PHE A 162 5.84 -13.80 -8.41
CA PHE A 162 4.80 -12.83 -8.06
C PHE A 162 3.81 -12.59 -9.22
N ARG A 163 4.32 -12.43 -10.45
CA ARG A 163 3.47 -12.26 -11.65
C ARG A 163 2.60 -13.48 -11.92
N ALA A 164 3.13 -14.68 -11.74
CA ALA A 164 2.38 -15.93 -11.90
C ALA A 164 1.25 -16.05 -10.87
N ILE A 165 1.53 -15.77 -9.59
CA ILE A 165 0.52 -15.80 -8.52
C ILE A 165 -0.55 -14.73 -8.76
N LYS A 166 -0.15 -13.51 -9.12
CA LYS A 166 -1.08 -12.43 -9.51
C LYS A 166 -2.01 -12.88 -10.65
N LYS A 167 -1.45 -13.53 -11.69
CA LYS A 167 -2.25 -14.02 -12.83
C LYS A 167 -3.25 -15.09 -12.38
N LYS A 168 -2.82 -16.06 -11.56
CA LYS A 168 -3.70 -17.09 -10.99
C LYS A 168 -4.82 -16.48 -10.15
N PHE A 169 -4.50 -15.52 -9.27
CA PHE A 169 -5.48 -14.82 -8.45
C PHE A 169 -6.58 -14.14 -9.27
N LEU A 170 -6.20 -13.38 -10.32
CA LEU A 170 -7.16 -12.73 -11.21
C LEU A 170 -8.02 -13.75 -11.96
N HIS A 171 -7.43 -14.84 -12.43
CA HIS A 171 -8.16 -15.91 -13.11
C HIS A 171 -9.20 -16.56 -12.19
N SER A 172 -8.81 -16.97 -10.98
CA SER A 172 -9.72 -17.61 -10.04
C SER A 172 -10.85 -16.68 -9.58
N ASN A 173 -10.58 -15.38 -9.44
CA ASN A 173 -11.65 -14.42 -9.11
C ASN A 173 -12.61 -14.24 -10.28
N LEU A 174 -12.11 -14.21 -11.52
CA LEU A 174 -12.96 -14.16 -12.71
C LEU A 174 -13.87 -15.39 -12.79
N GLU A 175 -13.34 -16.59 -12.57
CA GLU A 175 -14.12 -17.83 -12.54
C GLU A 175 -15.22 -17.79 -11.47
N LYS A 176 -14.91 -17.28 -10.26
CA LYS A 176 -15.91 -17.10 -9.20
C LYS A 176 -17.01 -16.11 -9.59
N GLN A 177 -16.67 -15.04 -10.31
CA GLN A 177 -17.68 -14.10 -10.82
C GLN A 177 -18.56 -14.74 -11.89
N ILE A 178 -17.99 -15.60 -12.74
CA ILE A 178 -18.71 -16.39 -13.74
C ILE A 178 -19.59 -17.46 -13.08
N GLN A 179 -19.19 -18.08 -11.98
CA GLN A 179 -20.01 -19.10 -11.30
C GLN A 179 -21.07 -18.52 -10.36
N GLY A 180 -21.06 -17.21 -10.14
CA GLY A 180 -22.05 -16.51 -9.32
C GLY A 180 -23.48 -16.60 -9.86
N LYS A 181 -24.47 -16.37 -8.98
CA LYS A 181 -25.92 -16.61 -9.14
C LYS A 181 -26.59 -16.18 -10.46
N ASN A 182 -25.95 -15.35 -11.30
CA ASN A 182 -26.53 -14.80 -12.53
C ASN A 182 -26.02 -15.45 -13.83
N SER A 183 -25.12 -16.43 -13.77
CA SER A 183 -24.49 -17.02 -14.97
C SER A 183 -25.32 -18.05 -15.71
N ARG A 184 -26.43 -18.49 -15.12
CA ARG A 184 -27.39 -19.39 -15.76
C ARG A 184 -28.10 -18.77 -16.96
N LEU A 185 -27.97 -17.45 -17.19
CA LEU A 185 -28.69 -16.74 -18.27
C LEU A 185 -27.89 -16.56 -19.57
N LEU A 186 -26.56 -16.73 -19.56
CA LEU A 186 -25.73 -16.54 -20.76
C LEU A 186 -25.28 -17.84 -21.43
N SER A 187 -25.20 -18.96 -20.70
CA SER A 187 -24.89 -20.26 -21.33
C SER A 187 -26.07 -20.84 -22.13
N SER A 188 -27.30 -20.41 -21.83
CA SER A 188 -28.53 -20.87 -22.48
C SER A 188 -28.94 -20.06 -23.72
N ARG A 189 -28.22 -18.99 -24.08
CA ARG A 189 -28.53 -18.11 -25.23
C ARG A 189 -27.49 -18.15 -26.35
N ARG A 190 -26.77 -19.27 -26.52
CA ARG A 190 -26.18 -19.58 -27.84
C ARG A 190 -26.97 -20.71 -28.50
N PRO A 191 -28.03 -20.35 -29.21
CA PRO A 191 -28.28 -21.09 -30.43
C PRO A 191 -28.59 -20.12 -31.60
N TYR A 192 -27.98 -20.41 -32.76
CA TYR A 192 -28.29 -19.85 -34.09
C TYR A 192 -27.82 -18.42 -34.43
N LEU A 193 -26.53 -18.24 -34.72
CA LEU A 193 -26.04 -17.17 -35.62
C LEU A 193 -25.00 -17.69 -36.63
N VAL A 194 -25.16 -18.92 -37.10
CA VAL A 194 -24.54 -19.38 -38.35
C VAL A 194 -25.62 -20.14 -39.11
N ALA A 195 -26.46 -19.40 -39.81
CA ALA A 195 -27.30 -19.90 -40.88
C ALA A 195 -27.11 -18.97 -42.08
N THR A 196 -26.57 -19.56 -43.15
CA THR A 196 -26.81 -19.25 -44.57
C THR A 196 -26.46 -17.85 -45.08
N ASN A 197 -25.27 -17.71 -45.66
CA ASN A 197 -25.05 -16.87 -46.83
C ASN A 197 -24.59 -17.77 -47.98
N ASP A 198 -25.55 -18.36 -48.68
CA ASP A 198 -25.41 -18.81 -50.07
C ASP A 198 -26.43 -18.02 -50.89
N SER A 199 -25.93 -17.16 -51.78
CA SER A 199 -26.56 -16.70 -53.02
C SER A 199 -25.50 -15.97 -53.84
#